data_AF-A0AAD9JUD3-F1
#
_entry.id   AF-A0AAD9JUD3-F1
#
_cell.length_a   1.000
_cell.length_b   1.000
_cell.length_c   1.000
_cell.angle_alpha   90.00
_cell.angle_beta   90.00
_cell.angle_gamma   90.00
#
_symmetry.space_group_name_H-M   'P 1'
#
loop_
_entity.id
_entity.type
_entity.pdbx_description
1 polymer ?
#
loop_
_entity_poly.entity_id
_entity_poly.type
_entity_poly.pdbx_seq_one_letter_code
_entity_poly.pdbx_strand_id
1 'polypeptide(L)'
;MICRERVITIINLTGMTITNLTGVTITNLTDMTITNLTGVTITNLTGVTITNLTGVTITNLTDMTITNLTGMTITTLTGVTITNLTDMTITNLTGVTITNLTGVTITNLTGVTITNLTGMTITNLTGVTITNLTGVTITNLIGVTVTNLTGVTITNLTSVTITNLTGVTITNLTGVTITNLTGVTITNLTGVTITNLTGMTITNLTGVTITNLTGVTITNLTGVTITNLTGVTITNLTDMTITNLTGTQ
;
A
#
# COMPACT_ATOMS: atom_id res chain seq x y z
N MET A 1 -36.20 -33.69 -12.31
CA MET A 1 -35.27 -34.36 -11.39
C MET A 1 -34.30 -33.29 -10.89
N ILE A 2 -34.51 -32.76 -9.68
CA ILE A 2 -33.66 -31.71 -9.12
C ILE A 2 -32.40 -32.40 -8.57
N CYS A 3 -31.28 -32.33 -9.31
CA CYS A 3 -29.98 -32.65 -8.73
C CYS A 3 -29.66 -31.56 -7.71
N ARG A 4 -29.88 -31.85 -6.41
CA ARG A 4 -29.25 -31.07 -5.35
C ARG A 4 -27.75 -31.36 -5.44
N GLU A 5 -26.94 -30.37 -5.82
CA GLU A 5 -25.50 -30.41 -5.57
C GLU A 5 -25.31 -30.62 -4.06
N ARG A 6 -24.88 -31.83 -3.68
CA ARG A 6 -24.45 -32.08 -2.31
C ARG A 6 -23.11 -31.39 -2.14
N VAL A 7 -23.11 -30.19 -1.58
CA VAL A 7 -21.90 -29.58 -1.02
C VAL A 7 -21.40 -30.53 0.07
N ILE A 8 -20.18 -31.06 -0.11
CA ILE A 8 -19.56 -31.94 0.88
C ILE A 8 -18.99 -31.04 1.99
N THR A 9 -19.50 -31.22 3.21
CA THR A 9 -18.96 -30.56 4.40
C THR A 9 -17.96 -31.48 5.08
N ILE A 10 -16.74 -30.99 5.29
CA ILE A 10 -15.69 -31.68 6.02
C ILE A 10 -15.29 -30.87 7.23
N ILE A 11 -15.19 -31.52 8.40
CA ILE A 11 -14.89 -30.80 9.65
C ILE A 11 -13.37 -30.56 9.75
N ASN A 12 -12.54 -31.60 9.63
CA ASN A 12 -11.08 -31.49 9.75
C ASN A 12 -10.35 -32.30 8.68
N LEU A 13 -9.35 -31.72 8.03
CA LEU A 13 -8.33 -32.41 7.22
C LEU A 13 -6.93 -32.04 7.71
N THR A 14 -6.07 -33.04 7.89
CA THR A 14 -4.74 -32.85 8.48
C THR A 14 -3.67 -33.72 7.81
N GLY A 15 -2.49 -33.17 7.51
CA GLY A 15 -1.27 -33.97 7.29
C GLY A 15 -1.17 -34.71 5.95
N MET A 16 -1.76 -34.20 4.86
CA MET A 16 -1.78 -34.89 3.56
C MET A 16 -1.28 -34.04 2.39
N THR A 17 -0.85 -34.71 1.33
CA THR A 17 -0.56 -34.10 0.02
C THR A 17 -1.76 -34.30 -0.92
N ILE A 18 -2.28 -33.22 -1.49
CA ILE A 18 -3.43 -33.25 -2.42
C ILE A 18 -3.08 -32.51 -3.71
N THR A 19 -3.27 -33.16 -4.86
CA THR A 19 -3.06 -32.48 -6.14
C THR A 19 -4.17 -31.48 -6.45
N ASN A 20 -5.44 -31.87 -6.33
CA ASN A 20 -6.59 -31.01 -6.61
C ASN A 20 -7.67 -31.19 -5.55
N LEU A 21 -8.21 -30.08 -5.04
CA LEU A 21 -9.38 -30.08 -4.15
C LEU A 21 -10.37 -29.00 -4.60
N THR A 22 -11.62 -29.40 -4.87
CA THR A 22 -12.61 -28.53 -5.50
C THR A 22 -14.00 -28.69 -4.90
N GLY A 23 -14.74 -27.59 -4.71
CA GLY A 23 -16.20 -27.62 -4.47
C GLY A 23 -16.64 -28.16 -3.10
N VAL A 24 -15.84 -27.93 -2.04
CA VAL A 24 -16.11 -28.43 -0.69
C VAL A 24 -16.16 -27.31 0.35
N THR A 25 -16.90 -27.54 1.43
CA THR A 25 -16.89 -26.67 2.62
C THR A 25 -16.07 -27.34 3.71
N ILE A 26 -15.04 -26.67 4.22
CA ILE A 26 -14.13 -27.22 5.24
C ILE A 26 -14.09 -26.31 6.46
N THR A 27 -14.23 -26.86 7.67
CA THR A 27 -14.04 -26.05 8.89
C THR A 27 -12.56 -25.80 9.17
N ASN A 28 -11.74 -26.85 9.26
CA ASN A 28 -10.30 -26.73 9.50
C ASN A 28 -9.47 -27.54 8.49
N LEU A 29 -8.45 -26.90 7.93
CA LEU A 29 -7.44 -27.52 7.08
C LEU A 29 -6.05 -27.19 7.64
N THR A 30 -5.30 -28.19 8.09
CA THR A 30 -4.00 -27.97 8.73
C THR A 30 -2.88 -28.85 8.18
N ASP A 31 -1.66 -28.32 8.09
CA ASP A 31 -0.44 -29.08 7.78
C ASP A 31 -0.53 -29.88 6.46
N MET A 32 -0.87 -29.22 5.37
CA MET A 32 -1.13 -29.83 4.05
C MET A 32 -0.13 -29.33 3.00
N THR A 33 0.04 -30.11 1.93
CA THR A 33 0.64 -29.63 0.67
C THR A 33 -0.37 -29.79 -0.45
N ILE A 34 -0.80 -28.68 -1.06
CA ILE A 34 -1.85 -28.69 -2.09
C ILE A 34 -1.36 -28.02 -3.37
N THR A 35 -1.51 -28.68 -4.52
CA THR A 35 -1.13 -28.05 -5.80
C THR A 35 -2.20 -27.05 -6.25
N ASN A 36 -3.47 -27.48 -6.35
CA ASN A 36 -4.58 -26.59 -6.73
C ASN A 36 -5.77 -26.72 -5.77
N LEU A 37 -6.24 -25.57 -5.28
CA LEU A 37 -7.42 -25.46 -4.43
C LEU A 37 -8.38 -24.44 -5.04
N THR A 38 -9.57 -24.89 -5.44
CA THR A 38 -10.50 -24.07 -6.24
C THR A 38 -11.94 -24.15 -5.75
N GLY A 39 -12.62 -23.01 -5.62
CA GLY A 39 -14.08 -23.00 -5.38
C GLY A 39 -14.49 -23.64 -4.05
N VAL A 40 -13.72 -23.43 -2.98
CA VAL A 40 -14.01 -23.97 -1.64
C VAL A 40 -14.39 -22.85 -0.66
N THR A 41 -15.03 -23.22 0.45
CA THR A 41 -15.24 -22.33 1.60
C THR A 41 -14.51 -22.91 2.80
N ILE A 42 -13.61 -22.14 3.40
CA ILE A 42 -12.79 -22.61 4.54
C ILE A 42 -12.91 -21.64 5.72
N THR A 43 -13.19 -22.15 6.92
CA THR A 43 -13.18 -21.31 8.12
C THR A 43 -11.75 -21.02 8.59
N ASN A 44 -10.94 -22.05 8.82
CA ASN A 44 -9.56 -21.91 9.27
C ASN A 44 -8.59 -22.71 8.38
N LEU A 45 -7.54 -22.05 7.89
CA LEU A 45 -6.47 -22.66 7.12
C LEU A 45 -5.12 -22.30 7.76
N THR A 46 -4.36 -23.30 8.20
CA THR A 46 -3.13 -23.10 9.00
C THR A 46 -2.01 -24.04 8.58
N GLY A 47 -0.78 -23.53 8.41
CA GLY A 47 0.40 -24.39 8.20
C GLY A 47 0.44 -25.13 6.86
N VAL A 48 -0.23 -24.61 5.83
CA VAL A 48 -0.37 -25.27 4.52
C VAL A 48 0.54 -24.61 3.47
N THR A 49 1.06 -25.42 2.55
CA THR A 49 1.74 -24.93 1.33
C THR A 49 0.82 -25.11 0.13
N ILE A 50 0.53 -24.03 -0.61
CA ILE A 50 -0.35 -24.06 -1.78
C ILE A 50 0.32 -23.45 -3.01
N THR A 51 0.32 -24.15 -4.15
CA THR A 51 0.82 -23.57 -5.40
C THR A 51 -0.19 -22.59 -6.01
N ASN A 52 -1.43 -23.02 -6.24
CA ASN A 52 -2.48 -22.17 -6.80
C ASN A 52 -3.76 -22.23 -5.96
N LEU A 53 -4.27 -21.05 -5.59
CA LEU A 53 -5.52 -20.90 -4.85
C LEU A 53 -6.44 -19.90 -5.57
N THR A 54 -7.65 -20.33 -5.95
CA THR A 54 -8.53 -19.53 -6.82
C THR A 54 -10.01 -19.63 -6.44
N GLY A 55 -10.71 -18.49 -6.35
CA GLY A 55 -12.17 -18.48 -6.20
C GLY A 55 -12.66 -19.03 -4.86
N VAL A 56 -11.98 -18.70 -3.76
CA VAL A 56 -12.21 -19.27 -2.43
C VAL A 56 -12.65 -18.20 -1.45
N THR A 57 -13.50 -18.55 -0.48
CA THR A 57 -13.80 -17.68 0.68
C THR A 57 -13.12 -18.24 1.93
N ILE A 58 -12.28 -17.44 2.60
CA ILE A 58 -11.57 -17.84 3.81
C ILE A 58 -11.81 -16.84 4.95
N THR A 59 -12.18 -17.34 6.13
CA THR A 59 -12.29 -16.48 7.31
C THR A 59 -10.91 -16.16 7.90
N ASN A 60 -10.12 -17.19 8.23
CA ASN A 60 -8.79 -17.03 8.82
C ASN A 60 -7.72 -17.82 8.07
N LEU A 61 -6.63 -17.15 7.72
CA LEU A 61 -5.44 -17.76 7.11
C LEU A 61 -4.19 -17.41 7.92
N THR A 62 -3.46 -18.43 8.39
CA THR A 62 -2.28 -18.25 9.26
C THR A 62 -1.12 -19.15 8.87
N ASP A 63 0.11 -18.61 8.87
CA ASP A 63 1.37 -19.38 8.72
C ASP A 63 1.42 -20.22 7.43
N MET A 64 1.47 -19.54 6.28
CA MET A 64 1.32 -20.18 4.96
C MET A 64 2.43 -19.77 3.98
N THR A 65 2.68 -20.64 2.99
CA THR A 65 3.44 -20.28 1.78
C THR A 65 2.55 -20.50 0.56
N ILE A 66 2.29 -19.44 -0.21
CA ILE A 66 1.41 -19.48 -1.39
C ILE A 66 2.11 -18.88 -2.60
N THR A 67 2.13 -19.58 -3.73
CA THR A 67 2.72 -19.04 -4.97
C THR A 67 1.77 -18.07 -5.66
N ASN A 68 0.55 -18.49 -5.99
CA ASN A 68 -0.44 -17.65 -6.67
C ASN A 68 -1.79 -17.65 -5.93
N LEU A 69 -2.32 -16.46 -5.67
CA LEU A 69 -3.62 -16.23 -5.05
C LEU A 69 -4.48 -15.31 -5.91
N THR A 70 -5.65 -15.77 -6.35
CA THR A 70 -6.52 -14.99 -7.25
C THR A 70 -8.00 -15.09 -6.90
N GLY A 71 -8.71 -13.96 -6.91
CA GLY A 71 -10.18 -13.94 -6.91
C GLY A 71 -10.82 -14.43 -5.60
N MET A 72 -10.46 -13.83 -4.46
CA MET A 72 -10.98 -14.26 -3.15
C MET A 72 -11.42 -13.11 -2.25
N THR A 73 -12.24 -13.50 -1.28
CA THR A 73 -12.59 -12.68 -0.11
C THR A 73 -11.96 -13.29 1.14
N ILE A 74 -11.12 -12.53 1.83
CA ILE A 74 -10.45 -12.94 3.06
C ILE A 74 -10.76 -11.97 4.19
N THR A 75 -11.16 -12.48 5.35
CA THR A 75 -11.40 -11.62 6.52
C THR A 75 -10.09 -11.28 7.23
N THR A 76 -9.28 -12.29 7.57
CA THR A 76 -8.00 -12.09 8.26
C THR A 76 -6.91 -12.95 7.64
N LEU A 77 -5.77 -12.32 7.34
CA LEU A 77 -4.57 -12.98 6.83
C LEU A 77 -3.34 -12.53 7.63
N THR A 78 -2.65 -13.50 8.24
CA THR A 78 -1.53 -13.22 9.16
C THR A 78 -0.35 -14.17 8.93
N GLY A 79 0.88 -13.65 8.90
CA GLY A 79 2.10 -14.50 8.94
C GLY A 79 2.32 -15.32 7.67
N VAL A 80 2.08 -14.73 6.50
CA VAL A 80 2.09 -15.46 5.21
C VAL A 80 3.13 -14.88 4.26
N THR A 81 3.77 -15.76 3.48
CA THR A 81 4.61 -15.38 2.33
C THR A 81 3.88 -15.68 1.03
N ILE A 82 3.73 -14.67 0.17
CA ILE A 82 2.99 -14.78 -1.11
C ILE A 82 3.83 -14.24 -2.26
N THR A 83 3.93 -14.98 -3.36
CA THR A 83 4.60 -14.47 -4.57
C THR A 83 3.69 -13.51 -5.33
N ASN A 84 2.50 -13.96 -5.74
CA ASN A 84 1.54 -13.12 -6.48
C ASN A 84 0.15 -13.15 -5.84
N LEU A 85 -0.44 -11.98 -5.66
CA LEU A 85 -1.80 -11.81 -5.14
C LEU A 85 -2.58 -10.83 -6.04
N THR A 86 -3.68 -11.30 -6.63
CA THR A 86 -4.44 -10.54 -7.63
C THR A 86 -5.95 -10.60 -7.43
N ASP A 87 -6.65 -9.47 -7.63
CA ASP A 87 -8.12 -9.36 -7.67
C ASP A 87 -8.83 -9.84 -6.40
N MET A 88 -8.59 -9.15 -5.28
CA MET A 88 -8.95 -9.65 -3.94
C MET A 88 -9.66 -8.58 -3.10
N THR A 89 -10.50 -9.03 -2.17
CA THR A 89 -11.05 -8.19 -1.09
C THR A 89 -10.55 -8.71 0.25
N ILE A 90 -9.80 -7.89 0.99
CA ILE A 90 -9.19 -8.29 2.26
C ILE A 90 -9.54 -7.29 3.35
N THR A 91 -10.11 -7.74 4.48
CA THR A 91 -10.42 -6.83 5.59
C THR A 91 -9.16 -6.49 6.38
N ASN A 92 -8.42 -7.51 6.87
CA ASN A 92 -7.21 -7.30 7.66
C ASN A 92 -6.06 -8.17 7.16
N LEU A 93 -4.91 -7.53 6.92
CA LEU A 93 -3.68 -8.19 6.49
C LEU A 93 -2.52 -7.74 7.38
N THR A 94 -1.90 -8.68 8.10
CA THR A 94 -0.87 -8.36 9.10
C THR A 94 0.37 -9.25 8.97
N GLY A 95 1.57 -8.67 9.03
CA GLY A 95 2.80 -9.46 9.16
C GLY A 95 3.10 -10.37 7.97
N VAL A 96 2.86 -9.89 6.75
CA VAL A 96 3.06 -10.69 5.52
C VAL A 96 4.18 -10.14 4.64
N THR A 97 4.77 -11.02 3.85
CA THR A 97 5.72 -10.67 2.79
C THR A 97 5.12 -10.99 1.44
N ILE A 98 5.02 -10.00 0.55
CA ILE A 98 4.41 -10.15 -0.78
C ILE A 98 5.37 -9.65 -1.86
N THR A 99 5.58 -10.43 -2.92
CA THR A 99 6.40 -9.96 -4.06
C THR A 99 5.57 -9.02 -4.94
N ASN A 100 4.45 -9.49 -5.48
CA ASN A 100 3.57 -8.69 -6.33
C ASN A 100 2.12 -8.70 -5.81
N LEU A 101 1.55 -7.51 -5.66
CA LEU A 101 0.18 -7.30 -5.22
C LEU A 101 -0.54 -6.39 -6.23
N THR A 102 -1.63 -6.86 -6.85
CA THR A 102 -2.30 -6.11 -7.94
C THR A 102 -3.81 -6.20 -7.88
N GLY A 103 -4.52 -5.07 -8.06
CA GLY A 103 -5.98 -5.09 -8.24
C GLY A 103 -6.77 -5.42 -6.97
N VAL A 104 -6.29 -5.02 -5.79
CA VAL A 104 -6.85 -5.44 -4.51
C VAL A 104 -7.49 -4.27 -3.76
N THR A 105 -8.60 -4.56 -3.06
CA THR A 105 -9.19 -3.66 -2.07
C THR A 105 -8.87 -4.15 -0.66
N ILE A 106 -8.26 -3.30 0.17
CA ILE A 106 -7.88 -3.64 1.55
C ILE A 106 -8.40 -2.60 2.55
N THR A 107 -9.04 -3.04 3.63
CA THR A 107 -9.41 -2.12 4.71
C THR A 107 -8.19 -1.77 5.56
N ASN A 108 -7.51 -2.75 6.14
CA ASN A 108 -6.34 -2.53 6.99
C ASN A 108 -5.16 -3.41 6.59
N LEU A 109 -4.01 -2.78 6.39
CA LEU A 109 -2.75 -3.43 6.07
C LEU A 109 -1.66 -2.95 7.04
N THR A 110 -1.15 -3.86 7.87
CA THR A 110 -0.24 -3.50 8.98
C THR A 110 1.01 -4.37 9.00
N GLY A 111 2.19 -3.76 9.11
CA GLY A 111 3.42 -4.52 9.37
C GLY A 111 3.84 -5.44 8.23
N VAL A 112 3.73 -4.99 6.97
CA VAL A 112 3.99 -5.81 5.79
C VAL A 112 5.18 -5.32 4.98
N THR A 113 5.83 -6.25 4.27
CA THR A 113 6.87 -5.96 3.30
C THR A 113 6.40 -6.33 1.89
N ILE A 114 6.42 -5.38 0.96
CA ILE A 114 5.92 -5.58 -0.41
C ILE A 114 6.95 -5.10 -1.42
N THR A 115 7.25 -5.91 -2.43
CA THR A 115 8.15 -5.44 -3.51
C THR A 115 7.39 -4.53 -4.46
N ASN A 116 6.31 -5.02 -5.08
CA ASN A 116 5.51 -4.25 -6.03
C ASN A 116 4.03 -4.26 -5.63
N LEU A 117 3.44 -3.07 -5.54
CA LEU A 117 2.03 -2.86 -5.26
C LEU A 117 1.43 -1.97 -6.36
N THR A 118 0.40 -2.46 -7.06
CA THR A 118 -0.17 -1.75 -8.22
C THR A 118 -1.69 -1.79 -8.25
N GLY A 119 -2.34 -0.66 -8.54
CA GLY A 119 -3.77 -0.63 -8.86
C GLY A 119 -4.66 -1.02 -7.67
N MET A 120 -4.60 -0.28 -6.56
CA MET A 120 -5.27 -0.66 -5.31
C MET A 120 -6.07 0.46 -4.68
N THR A 121 -7.05 0.07 -3.85
CA THR A 121 -7.73 0.96 -2.90
C THR A 121 -7.51 0.45 -1.48
N ILE A 122 -6.93 1.28 -0.61
CA ILE A 122 -6.60 0.91 0.78
C ILE A 122 -7.13 1.96 1.74
N THR A 123 -7.84 1.55 2.80
CA THR A 123 -8.26 2.53 3.83
C THR A 123 -7.09 2.88 4.74
N ASN A 124 -6.47 1.90 5.40
CA ASN A 124 -5.38 2.12 6.34
C ASN A 124 -4.16 1.27 6.00
N LEU A 125 -3.01 1.91 5.86
CA LEU A 125 -1.72 1.28 5.60
C LEU A 125 -0.70 1.77 6.64
N THR A 126 -0.29 0.88 7.55
CA THR A 126 0.50 1.25 8.73
C THR A 126 1.74 0.39 8.90
N GLY A 127 2.90 1.00 9.12
CA GLY A 127 4.11 0.26 9.50
C GLY A 127 4.65 -0.64 8.40
N VAL A 128 4.64 -0.20 7.14
CA VAL A 128 4.97 -1.04 5.99
C VAL A 128 6.24 -0.59 5.26
N THR A 129 6.91 -1.54 4.61
CA THR A 129 8.04 -1.28 3.71
C THR A 129 7.66 -1.69 2.30
N ILE A 130 7.75 -0.77 1.34
CA ILE A 130 7.36 -1.00 -0.05
C ILE A 130 8.47 -0.54 -1.00
N THR A 131 8.84 -1.38 -1.97
CA THR A 131 9.81 -0.94 -2.99
C THR A 131 9.12 -0.05 -4.02
N ASN A 132 8.09 -0.56 -4.70
CA ASN A 132 7.37 0.18 -5.73
C ASN A 132 5.86 0.18 -5.45
N LEU A 133 5.26 1.37 -5.48
CA LEU A 133 3.84 1.58 -5.29
C LEU A 133 3.29 2.47 -6.40
N THR A 134 2.39 1.93 -7.21
CA THR A 134 1.93 2.58 -8.44
C THR A 134 0.41 2.56 -8.57
N GLY A 135 -0.21 3.70 -8.88
CA GLY A 135 -1.61 3.74 -9.30
C GLY A 135 -2.59 3.35 -8.18
N VAL A 136 -2.43 3.89 -6.98
CA VAL A 136 -3.26 3.51 -5.82
C VAL A 136 -3.99 4.68 -5.19
N THR A 137 -5.06 4.37 -4.47
CA THR A 137 -5.77 5.29 -3.60
C THR A 137 -5.66 4.82 -2.16
N ILE A 138 -5.18 5.68 -1.26
CA ILE A 138 -5.00 5.37 0.16
C ILE A 138 -5.66 6.44 1.02
N THR A 139 -6.49 6.08 2.00
CA THR A 139 -7.00 7.08 2.95
C THR A 139 -5.92 7.47 3.97
N ASN A 140 -5.34 6.52 4.68
CA ASN A 140 -4.32 6.78 5.71
C ASN A 140 -3.07 5.94 5.45
N LEU A 141 -1.93 6.61 5.29
CA LEU A 141 -0.61 6.00 5.13
C LEU A 141 0.31 6.47 6.25
N ILE A 142 0.63 5.59 7.20
CA ILE A 142 1.27 5.97 8.47
C ILE A 142 2.51 5.11 8.73
N GLY A 143 3.64 5.74 9.03
CA GLY A 143 4.83 5.02 9.51
C GLY A 143 5.43 4.09 8.46
N VAL A 144 5.61 4.57 7.22
CA VAL A 144 6.03 3.71 6.10
C VAL A 144 7.34 4.13 5.47
N THR A 145 8.03 3.17 4.89
CA THR A 145 9.21 3.40 4.04
C THR A 145 8.89 2.96 2.62
N VAL A 146 9.01 3.87 1.66
CA VAL A 146 8.73 3.58 0.24
C VAL A 146 9.90 4.02 -0.64
N THR A 147 10.36 3.17 -1.55
CA THR A 147 11.40 3.60 -2.51
C THR A 147 10.78 4.45 -3.61
N ASN A 148 9.81 3.91 -4.36
CA ASN A 148 9.16 4.60 -5.46
C ASN A 148 7.66 4.62 -5.28
N LEU A 149 7.08 5.82 -5.41
CA LEU A 149 5.66 6.05 -5.26
C LEU A 149 5.19 6.90 -6.45
N THR A 150 4.32 6.33 -7.29
CA THR A 150 3.95 6.93 -8.58
C THR A 150 2.46 6.89 -8.85
N GLY A 151 1.87 8.03 -9.24
CA GLY A 151 0.49 8.06 -9.73
C GLY A 151 -0.56 7.74 -8.68
N VAL A 152 -0.47 8.34 -7.48
CA VAL A 152 -1.35 7.96 -6.36
C VAL A 152 -2.18 9.11 -5.82
N THR A 153 -3.25 8.74 -5.13
CA THR A 153 -4.05 9.67 -4.32
C THR A 153 -4.01 9.25 -2.86
N ILE A 154 -3.60 10.16 -1.97
CA ILE A 154 -3.54 9.90 -0.52
C ILE A 154 -4.28 10.99 0.25
N THR A 155 -5.18 10.62 1.17
CA THR A 155 -5.79 11.63 2.06
C THR A 155 -4.80 12.07 3.14
N ASN A 156 -4.26 11.14 3.92
CA ASN A 156 -3.33 11.46 5.02
C ASN A 156 -2.04 10.64 4.89
N LEU A 157 -0.91 11.32 4.84
CA LEU A 157 0.43 10.75 4.81
C LEU A 157 1.23 11.24 6.02
N THR A 158 1.57 10.35 6.95
CA THR A 158 2.16 10.73 8.24
C THR A 158 3.37 9.87 8.59
N SER A 159 4.47 10.51 9.02
CA SER A 159 5.67 9.82 9.53
C SER A 159 6.28 8.84 8.53
N VAL A 160 6.57 9.30 7.31
CA VAL A 160 7.04 8.43 6.22
C VAL A 160 8.39 8.84 5.67
N THR A 161 9.13 7.86 5.13
CA THR A 161 10.36 8.08 4.37
C THR A 161 10.14 7.62 2.94
N ILE A 162 10.32 8.51 1.97
CA ILE A 162 10.13 8.20 0.54
C ILE A 162 11.36 8.62 -0.27
N THR A 163 11.87 7.73 -1.13
CA THR A 163 12.95 8.14 -2.03
C THR A 163 12.40 8.96 -3.20
N ASN A 164 11.46 8.42 -3.97
CA ASN A 164 10.87 9.10 -5.12
C ASN A 164 9.34 9.13 -5.03
N LEU A 165 8.78 10.34 -5.12
CA LEU A 165 7.34 10.57 -5.12
C LEU A 165 6.95 11.39 -6.37
N THR A 166 6.19 10.78 -7.28
CA THR A 166 5.93 11.36 -8.61
C THR A 166 4.47 11.29 -9.01
N GLY A 167 3.88 12.40 -9.48
CA GLY A 167 2.53 12.38 -10.06
C GLY A 167 1.45 12.06 -9.03
N VAL A 168 1.46 12.71 -7.87
CA VAL A 168 0.56 12.36 -6.76
C VAL A 168 -0.33 13.51 -6.32
N THR A 169 -1.48 13.16 -5.74
CA THR A 169 -2.37 14.11 -5.06
C THR A 169 -2.46 13.74 -3.59
N ILE A 170 -2.12 14.68 -2.70
CA ILE A 170 -2.12 14.44 -1.25
C ILE A 170 -2.89 15.53 -0.52
N THR A 171 -3.83 15.17 0.35
CA THR A 171 -4.54 16.19 1.15
C THR A 171 -3.67 16.68 2.30
N ASN A 172 -3.19 15.78 3.15
CA ASN A 172 -2.35 16.11 4.30
C ASN A 172 -1.07 15.29 4.29
N LEU A 173 0.07 15.98 4.39
CA LEU A 173 1.38 15.36 4.42
C LEU A 173 2.18 15.93 5.59
N THR A 174 2.46 15.10 6.59
CA THR A 174 2.98 15.54 7.89
C THR A 174 4.17 14.70 8.35
N GLY A 175 5.26 15.34 8.76
CA GLY A 175 6.37 14.66 9.44
C GLY A 175 7.11 13.68 8.52
N VAL A 176 7.43 14.07 7.29
CA VAL A 176 8.00 13.15 6.29
C VAL A 176 9.39 13.58 5.82
N THR A 177 10.15 12.59 5.33
CA THR A 177 11.40 12.83 4.61
C THR A 177 11.27 12.32 3.19
N ILE A 178 11.53 13.18 2.20
CA ILE A 178 11.43 12.83 0.78
C ILE A 178 12.72 13.22 0.05
N THR A 179 13.31 12.32 -0.74
CA THR A 179 14.48 12.70 -1.55
C THR A 179 14.04 13.48 -2.80
N ASN A 180 13.14 12.91 -3.60
CA ASN A 180 12.65 13.54 -4.83
C ASN A 180 11.12 13.62 -4.84
N LEU A 181 10.59 14.83 -5.00
CA LEU A 181 9.18 15.12 -5.12
C LEU A 181 8.90 15.85 -6.44
N THR A 182 8.10 15.25 -7.32
CA THR A 182 7.93 15.74 -8.70
C THR A 182 6.48 15.67 -9.19
N GLY A 183 5.93 16.78 -9.67
CA GLY A 183 4.65 16.77 -10.37
C GLY A 183 3.48 16.44 -9.45
N VAL A 184 3.32 17.15 -8.32
CA VAL A 184 2.34 16.77 -7.30
C VAL A 184 1.46 17.95 -6.85
N THR A 185 0.26 17.63 -6.40
CA THR A 185 -0.68 18.59 -5.82
C THR A 185 -0.88 18.26 -4.35
N ILE A 186 -0.62 19.22 -3.46
CA ILE A 186 -0.74 19.01 -2.01
C ILE A 186 -1.54 20.12 -1.35
N THR A 187 -2.55 19.77 -0.53
CA THR A 187 -3.30 20.79 0.21
C THR A 187 -2.50 21.28 1.41
N ASN A 188 -2.07 20.38 2.30
CA ASN A 188 -1.32 20.73 3.51
C ASN A 188 -0.02 19.94 3.60
N LEU A 189 1.09 20.64 3.75
CA LEU A 189 2.42 20.05 3.88
C LEU A 189 3.13 20.64 5.10
N THR A 190 3.31 19.82 6.15
CA THR A 190 3.74 20.29 7.47
C THR A 190 4.91 19.48 8.03
N GLY A 191 5.96 20.16 8.49
CA GLY A 191 7.04 19.51 9.25
C GLY A 191 7.82 18.50 8.43
N VAL A 192 8.31 18.88 7.24
CA VAL A 192 8.93 17.94 6.30
C VAL A 192 10.33 18.36 5.89
N THR A 193 11.12 17.36 5.48
CA THR A 193 12.42 17.57 4.85
C THR A 193 12.41 17.01 3.43
N ILE A 194 12.74 17.84 2.44
CA ILE A 194 12.76 17.46 1.03
C ILE A 194 14.09 17.84 0.38
N THR A 195 14.76 16.91 -0.30
CA THR A 195 15.98 17.26 -1.04
C THR A 195 15.62 18.00 -2.33
N ASN A 196 14.83 17.40 -3.21
CA ASN A 196 14.45 17.99 -4.49
C ASN A 196 12.92 18.07 -4.60
N LEU A 197 12.41 19.26 -4.84
CA LEU A 197 11.00 19.53 -5.03
C LEU A 197 10.80 20.27 -6.36
N THR A 198 10.02 19.66 -7.25
CA THR A 198 9.89 20.10 -8.66
C THR A 198 8.43 20.05 -9.13
N GLY A 199 7.94 21.12 -9.76
CA GLY A 199 6.66 21.11 -10.49
C GLY A 199 5.44 20.84 -9.61
N MET A 200 5.06 21.78 -8.74
CA MET A 200 4.01 21.55 -7.74
C MET A 200 3.00 22.68 -7.58
N THR A 201 1.82 22.31 -7.08
CA THR A 201 0.85 23.23 -6.50
C THR A 201 0.61 22.86 -5.05
N ILE A 202 0.89 23.78 -4.13
CA ILE A 202 0.73 23.58 -2.68
C ILE A 202 -0.18 24.67 -2.10
N THR A 203 -1.21 24.30 -1.35
CA THR A 203 -2.05 25.32 -0.67
C THR A 203 -1.36 25.85 0.59
N ASN A 204 -0.94 24.98 1.50
CA ASN A 204 -0.30 25.36 2.76
C ASN A 204 1.02 24.62 2.94
N LEU A 205 2.10 25.39 3.12
CA LEU A 205 3.45 24.91 3.35
C LEU A 205 3.97 25.42 4.70
N THR A 206 4.16 24.55 5.68
CA THR A 206 4.50 24.97 7.06
C THR A 206 5.65 24.18 7.67
N GLY A 207 6.66 24.87 8.19
CA GLY A 207 7.72 24.22 8.99
C GLY A 207 8.56 23.25 8.17
N VAL A 208 9.07 23.66 7.00
CA VAL A 208 9.75 22.74 6.08
C VAL A 208 11.19 23.13 5.78
N THR A 209 12.00 22.12 5.48
CA THR A 209 13.36 22.30 4.96
C THR A 209 13.45 21.71 3.56
N ILE A 210 13.84 22.52 2.58
CA ILE A 210 13.95 22.10 1.18
C ILE A 210 15.35 22.44 0.64
N THR A 211 16.06 21.50 0.03
CA THR A 211 17.36 21.83 -0.59
C THR A 211 17.16 22.53 -1.93
N ASN A 212 16.42 21.93 -2.86
CA ASN A 212 16.15 22.49 -4.18
C ASN A 212 14.64 22.62 -4.40
N LEU A 213 14.17 23.85 -4.64
CA LEU A 213 12.77 24.17 -4.91
C LEU A 213 12.62 24.79 -6.30
N THR A 214 11.97 24.08 -7.22
CA THR A 214 11.86 24.48 -8.63
C THR A 214 10.43 24.39 -9.16
N GLY A 215 9.94 25.47 -9.78
CA GLY A 215 8.71 25.44 -10.57
C GLY A 215 7.47 25.16 -9.72
N VAL A 216 7.22 25.96 -8.68
CA VAL A 216 6.10 25.71 -7.76
C VAL A 216 5.21 26.91 -7.55
N THR A 217 3.93 26.64 -7.33
CA THR A 217 2.92 27.61 -6.89
C THR A 217 2.51 27.27 -5.46
N ILE A 218 2.64 28.23 -4.55
CA ILE A 218 2.31 28.07 -3.12
C ILE A 218 1.34 29.17 -2.69
N THR A 219 0.19 28.82 -2.11
CA THR A 219 -0.74 29.84 -1.61
C THR A 219 -0.26 30.44 -0.29
N ASN A 220 0.02 29.61 0.72
CA ASN A 220 0.46 30.03 2.04
C ASN A 220 1.77 29.33 2.41
N LEU A 221 2.77 30.12 2.79
CA LEU A 221 4.07 29.62 3.21
C LEU A 221 4.41 30.19 4.59
N THR A 222 4.77 29.31 5.52
CA THR A 222 5.07 29.67 6.91
C THR A 222 6.28 28.91 7.45
N GLY A 223 7.32 29.61 7.90
CA GLY A 223 8.45 29.02 8.64
C GLY A 223 9.22 27.99 7.82
N VAL A 224 9.83 28.40 6.71
CA VAL A 224 10.53 27.48 5.80
C VAL A 224 11.99 27.87 5.59
N THR A 225 12.82 26.86 5.36
CA THR A 225 14.23 27.02 4.96
C THR A 225 14.44 26.39 3.59
N ILE A 226 14.92 27.17 2.63
CA ILE A 226 15.18 26.74 1.26
C ILE A 226 16.66 27.03 0.90
N THR A 227 17.39 26.05 0.38
CA THR A 227 18.78 26.32 -0.06
C THR A 227 18.80 26.98 -1.43
N ASN A 228 18.17 26.37 -2.44
CA ASN A 228 18.13 26.87 -3.81
C ASN A 228 16.67 27.04 -4.24
N LEU A 229 16.32 28.26 -4.69
CA LEU A 229 14.97 28.61 -5.13
C LEU A 229 14.96 29.08 -6.59
N THR A 230 14.12 28.46 -7.42
CA THR A 230 13.98 28.79 -8.85
C THR A 230 12.53 28.72 -9.34
N GLY A 231 12.01 29.79 -9.96
CA GLY A 231 10.70 29.78 -10.64
C GLY A 231 9.54 29.44 -9.70
N VAL A 232 9.25 30.34 -8.75
CA VAL A 232 8.26 30.10 -7.70
C VAL A 232 7.29 31.27 -7.58
N THR A 233 6.00 30.95 -7.44
CA THR A 233 4.95 31.92 -7.14
C THR A 233 4.41 31.66 -5.74
N ILE A 234 4.43 32.68 -4.87
CA ILE A 234 3.90 32.60 -3.50
C ILE A 234 2.91 33.72 -3.26
N THR A 235 1.70 33.40 -2.81
CA THR A 235 0.66 34.42 -2.51
C THR A 235 0.86 35.05 -1.14
N ASN A 236 1.01 34.23 -0.10
CA ASN A 236 1.18 34.68 1.29
C ASN A 236 2.46 34.08 1.88
N LEU A 237 3.30 34.93 2.45
CA LEU A 237 4.63 34.60 2.96
C LEU A 237 4.77 35.05 4.42
N THR A 238 5.14 34.12 5.30
CA THR A 238 5.52 34.40 6.69
C THR A 238 6.76 33.60 7.03
N ASP A 239 7.85 34.26 7.43
CA ASP A 239 9.12 33.64 7.84
C ASP A 239 9.71 32.63 6.84
N MET A 240 10.65 33.12 6.03
CA MET A 240 11.39 32.31 5.07
C MET A 240 12.87 32.64 5.09
N THR A 241 13.70 31.60 5.06
CA THR A 241 15.15 31.72 4.85
C THR A 241 15.53 31.09 3.53
N ILE A 242 16.22 31.84 2.65
CA ILE A 242 16.77 31.35 1.38
C ILE A 242 18.28 31.58 1.34
N THR A 243 19.05 30.59 0.88
CA THR A 243 20.50 30.75 0.66
C THR A 243 20.81 31.29 -0.74
N ASN A 244 20.24 30.68 -1.79
CA ASN A 244 20.45 31.03 -3.18
C ASN A 244 19.11 31.22 -3.91
N LEU A 245 18.96 32.35 -4.60
CA LEU A 245 17.80 32.67 -5.43
C LEU A 245 18.25 32.83 -6.88
N THR A 246 17.77 31.97 -7.79
CA THR A 246 18.09 32.06 -9.22
C THR A 246 16.83 31.92 -10.07
N GLY A 247 16.54 32.94 -10.89
CA GLY A 247 15.34 33.02 -11.73
C GLY A 247 14.36 34.08 -11.21
N THR A 248 14.18 35.12 -12.00
CA THR A 248 13.40 36.33 -11.68
C THR A 248 12.01 36.30 -12.30
N GLN A 249 11.05 36.82 -11.51
CA GLN A 249 9.67 37.25 -11.81
C GLN A 249 8.62 36.14 -11.99
#